data_AF-A0AAN8ZHN1-F1
#
_entry.id   AF-A0AAN8ZHN1-F1
#
_cell.length_a   1.000
_cell.length_b   1.000
_cell.length_c   1.000
_cell.angle_alpha   90.00
_cell.angle_beta   90.00
_cell.angle_gamma   90.00
#
_symmetry.space_group_name_H-M   'P 1'
#
loop_
_entity.id
_entity.type
_entity.pdbx_description
1 polymer ?
#
loop_
_entity_poly.entity_id
_entity_poly.type
_entity_poly.pdbx_seq_one_letter_code
_entity_poly.pdbx_strand_id
1 'polypeptide(L)'
;MSKFIVGSGAISRVGYLFGSIKMKIKFIPGNSAGTATTYHGSISISQCAANWWTSPVYSQLSAGKLGQMNWVRQKFMVYDYCKDYKRFNSQMPPECSLPQY
;
A
#
# COMPACT_ATOMS: atom_id res chain seq x y z
N MET A 1 -15.66 -0.06 0.51
CA MET A 1 -14.39 0.44 1.09
C MET A 1 -13.25 -0.27 0.40
N SER A 2 -12.59 0.39 -0.55
CA SER A 2 -11.47 -0.21 -1.28
C SER A 2 -10.22 -0.19 -0.41
N LYS A 3 -9.71 -1.37 -0.07
CA LYS A 3 -8.49 -1.53 0.75
C LYS A 3 -7.28 -1.46 -0.17
N PHE A 4 -6.52 -0.37 -0.11
CA PHE A 4 -5.24 -0.26 -0.80
C PHE A 4 -4.15 -0.90 0.05
N ILE A 5 -3.64 -2.06 -0.38
CA ILE A 5 -2.41 -2.65 0.18
C ILE A 5 -1.30 -2.36 -0.83
N VAL A 6 -0.48 -1.35 -0.55
CA VAL A 6 0.76 -1.11 -1.29
C VAL A 6 1.91 -1.31 -0.32
N GLY A 7 2.75 -2.31 -0.61
CA GLY A 7 3.99 -2.57 0.10
C GLY A 7 5.19 -2.11 -0.72
N SER A 8 6.33 -1.89 -0.07
CA SER A 8 7.61 -1.63 -0.72
C SER A 8 8.68 -2.48 -0.05
N GLY A 9 9.54 -3.11 -0.85
CA GLY A 9 10.60 -3.98 -0.37
C GLY A 9 11.90 -3.73 -1.13
N ALA A 10 13.03 -3.93 -0.47
CA ALA A 10 14.35 -3.88 -1.08
C ALA A 10 14.93 -5.30 -1.11
N ILE A 11 15.48 -5.70 -2.25
CA ILE A 11 16.12 -7.01 -2.42
C ILE A 11 17.53 -6.79 -2.98
N SER A 12 18.53 -7.41 -2.33
CA SER A 12 19.90 -7.45 -2.85
C SER A 12 19.99 -8.44 -4.01
N ARG A 13 20.75 -8.10 -5.06
CA ARG A 13 21.02 -9.00 -6.20
C ARG A 13 22.20 -9.95 -5.94
N VAL A 14 22.94 -9.75 -4.85
CA VAL A 14 24.13 -10.53 -4.46
C VAL A 14 23.92 -11.10 -3.07
N GLY A 15 24.32 -12.36 -2.87
CA GLY A 15 24.28 -13.05 -1.58
C GLY A 15 25.46 -12.66 -0.69
N TYR A 16 25.18 -12.42 0.58
CA TYR A 16 26.20 -12.07 1.59
C TYR A 16 26.05 -13.03 2.78
N LEU A 17 27.17 -13.52 3.33
CA LEU A 17 27.17 -14.38 4.52
C LEU A 17 26.76 -13.61 5.79
N PHE A 18 27.08 -12.32 5.85
CA PHE A 18 26.74 -11.41 6.95
C PHE A 18 26.36 -10.04 6.39
N GLY A 19 25.39 -9.35 7.00
CA GLY A 19 24.98 -8.02 6.57
C GLY A 19 24.11 -7.31 7.60
N SER A 20 24.08 -5.97 7.54
CA SER A 20 23.21 -5.13 8.36
C SER A 20 22.49 -4.11 7.48
N ILE A 21 21.16 -4.05 7.58
CA ILE A 21 20.35 -3.04 6.87
C ILE A 21 20.00 -1.95 7.87
N LYS A 22 20.55 -0.74 7.68
CA LYS A 22 20.20 0.44 8.47
C LYS A 22 19.47 1.43 7.57
N MET A 23 18.22 1.72 7.89
CA MET A 23 17.41 2.69 7.16
C MET A 23 16.93 3.79 8.10
N LYS A 24 17.07 5.05 7.68
CA LYS A 24 16.50 6.21 8.36
C LYS A 24 15.12 6.49 7.76
N ILE A 25 14.06 6.24 8.52
CA ILE A 25 12.69 6.57 8.11
C ILE A 25 12.40 8.00 8.56
N LYS A 26 11.98 8.87 7.62
CA LYS A 26 11.50 10.22 7.92
C LYS A 26 10.01 10.28 7.63
N PHE A 27 9.23 10.48 8.68
CA PHE A 27 7.79 10.72 8.54
C PHE A 27 7.54 12.12 8.00
N ILE A 28 6.48 12.26 7.21
CA ILE A 28 5.96 13.58 6.84
C ILE A 28 5.20 14.11 8.07
N PRO A 29 5.65 15.21 8.69
CA PRO A 29 4.99 15.77 9.86
C PRO A 29 3.54 16.11 9.54
N GLY A 30 2.61 15.77 10.44
CA GLY A 30 1.18 16.06 10.30
C GLY A 30 0.41 15.22 9.29
N ASN A 31 1.08 14.39 8.47
CA ASN A 31 0.44 13.61 7.40
C ASN A 31 0.57 12.08 7.59
N SER A 32 1.05 11.65 8.76
CA SER A 32 1.19 10.24 9.12
C SER A 32 -0.03 9.82 9.93
N ALA A 33 -1.02 9.24 9.26
CA ALA A 33 -2.28 8.81 9.85
C ALA A 33 -2.36 7.28 9.92
N GLY A 34 -2.94 6.77 11.00
CA GLY A 34 -3.26 5.35 11.15
C GLY A 34 -4.33 5.19 12.22
N THR A 35 -5.39 4.45 11.91
CA THR A 35 -6.38 4.05 12.92
C THR A 35 -5.90 2.73 13.51
N ALA A 36 -5.47 2.74 14.78
CA ALA A 36 -5.24 1.52 15.53
C ALA A 36 -6.60 0.99 16.01
N THR A 37 -7.25 0.13 15.23
CA THR A 37 -8.46 -0.57 15.64
C THR A 37 -8.08 -1.82 16.41
N THR A 38 -8.08 -1.74 17.74
CA THR A 38 -8.13 -2.93 18.60
C THR A 38 -9.53 -3.53 18.48
N TYR A 39 -9.63 -4.81 18.09
CA TYR A 39 -10.90 -5.54 17.99
C TYR A 39 -11.42 -5.90 19.39
N HIS A 40 -11.74 -4.90 20.21
CA HIS A 40 -12.40 -5.07 21.50
C HIS A 40 -13.61 -4.13 21.56
N GLY A 41 -14.78 -4.64 21.16
CA GLY A 41 -16.06 -3.96 21.34
C GLY A 41 -16.49 -3.01 20.22
N SER A 42 -17.71 -2.49 20.37
CA SER A 42 -18.48 -1.72 19.40
C SER A 42 -17.87 -0.34 19.13
N ILE A 43 -16.79 -0.27 18.35
CA ILE A 43 -16.29 1.00 17.79
C ILE A 43 -17.34 1.51 16.81
N SER A 44 -17.95 2.65 17.09
CA SER A 44 -18.98 3.23 16.22
C SER A 44 -18.33 3.73 14.91
N ILE A 45 -19.00 3.50 13.77
CA ILE A 45 -18.56 3.98 12.45
C ILE A 45 -18.23 5.49 12.47
N SER A 46 -18.88 6.26 13.35
CA SER A 46 -18.61 7.69 13.56
C SER A 46 -17.18 7.98 14.04
N GLN A 47 -16.56 7.11 14.85
CA GLN A 47 -15.17 7.29 15.32
C GLN A 47 -14.15 6.99 14.21
N CYS A 48 -14.47 6.07 13.29
CA CYS A 48 -13.64 5.77 12.13
C CYS A 48 -13.78 6.81 11.01
N ALA A 49 -14.96 7.43 10.87
CA ALA A 49 -15.30 8.35 9.79
C ALA A 49 -14.88 9.81 10.03
N ALA A 50 -14.53 10.20 11.26
CA ALA A 50 -14.23 11.59 11.64
C ALA A 50 -12.76 12.02 11.43
N ASN A 51 -12.04 11.40 10.52
CA ASN A 51 -10.62 11.67 10.31
C ASN A 51 -10.40 12.52 9.04
N TRP A 52 -9.35 13.35 8.99
CA TRP A 52 -9.13 14.22 7.82
C TRP A 52 -8.86 13.42 6.52
N TRP A 53 -8.30 12.21 6.64
CA TRP A 53 -8.00 11.32 5.52
C TRP A 53 -9.20 10.51 5.02
N THR A 54 -10.37 10.60 5.66
CA THR A 54 -11.63 10.00 5.14
C THR A 54 -12.37 10.92 4.18
N SER A 55 -11.89 12.15 3.96
CA SER A 55 -12.46 13.08 2.98
C SER A 55 -12.42 12.50 1.56
N PRO A 56 -13.45 12.73 0.71
CA PRO A 56 -13.50 12.26 -0.68
C PRO A 56 -12.27 12.65 -1.51
N VAL A 57 -11.62 13.77 -1.17
CA VAL A 57 -10.40 14.24 -1.85
C VAL A 57 -9.23 13.26 -1.68
N TYR A 58 -9.19 12.49 -0.59
CA TYR A 58 -8.18 11.46 -0.33
C TYR A 58 -8.61 10.07 -0.79
N SER A 59 -9.80 9.92 -1.38
CA SER A 59 -10.29 8.63 -1.90
C SER A 59 -9.67 8.23 -3.24
N GLN A 60 -9.10 9.20 -3.97
CA GLN A 60 -8.52 9.02 -5.30
C GLN A 60 -7.22 9.81 -5.44
N LEU A 61 -6.32 9.34 -6.31
CA LEU A 61 -5.10 10.08 -6.65
C LEU A 61 -5.37 11.12 -7.73
N SER A 62 -4.73 12.29 -7.63
CA SER A 62 -4.73 13.25 -8.74
C SER A 62 -3.98 12.69 -9.96
N ALA A 63 -4.34 13.14 -11.16
CA ALA A 63 -3.77 12.64 -12.41
C ALA A 63 -2.23 12.69 -12.45
N GLY A 64 -1.61 13.75 -11.92
CA GLY A 64 -0.15 13.85 -11.83
C GLY A 64 0.48 12.80 -10.91
N LYS A 65 -0.13 12.53 -9.75
CA LYS A 65 0.34 11.50 -8.81
C LYS A 65 0.11 10.08 -9.36
N LEU A 66 -1.00 9.87 -10.06
CA LEU A 66 -1.29 8.62 -10.75
C LEU A 66 -0.23 8.34 -11.84
N GLY A 67 0.15 9.35 -12.63
CA GLY A 67 1.22 9.25 -13.62
C GLY A 67 2.57 8.86 -13.00
N GLN A 68 2.94 9.48 -11.87
CA GLN A 68 4.15 9.13 -11.13
C GLN A 68 4.12 7.68 -10.63
N MET A 69 2.99 7.25 -10.04
CA MET A 69 2.83 5.87 -9.58
C MET A 69 2.92 4.87 -10.73
N ASN A 70 2.34 5.18 -11.89
CA ASN A 70 2.42 4.34 -13.09
C ASN A 70 3.86 4.22 -13.62
N TRP A 71 4.62 5.32 -13.61
CA TRP A 71 6.03 5.29 -14.01
C TRP A 71 6.87 4.40 -13.08
N VAL A 72 6.66 4.51 -11.77
CA VAL A 72 7.35 3.64 -10.79
C VAL A 72 6.98 2.17 -11.01
N ARG A 73 5.68 1.88 -11.20
CA ARG A 73 5.20 0.52 -11.48
C ARG A 73 5.80 -0.07 -12.77
N GLN A 74 6.00 0.73 -13.82
CA GLN A 74 6.56 0.25 -15.08
C GLN A 74 8.07 0.05 -15.05
N LYS A 75 8.81 0.86 -14.28
CA LYS A 75 10.28 0.89 -14.30
C LYS A 75 10.95 0.15 -13.14
N PHE A 76 10.35 0.16 -11.96
CA PHE A 76 10.99 -0.32 -10.72
C PHE A 76 10.24 -1.48 -10.04
N MET A 77 9.03 -1.83 -10.51
CA MET A 77 8.31 -2.97 -9.96
C MET A 77 8.95 -4.27 -10.42
N VAL A 78 9.57 -4.98 -9.49
CA VAL A 78 10.23 -6.28 -9.73
C VAL A 78 9.29 -7.47 -9.47
N TYR A 79 8.22 -7.24 -8.72
CA TYR A 79 7.26 -8.27 -8.35
C TYR A 79 5.87 -7.65 -8.25
N ASP A 80 4.89 -8.32 -8.87
CA ASP A 80 3.47 -7.96 -8.84
C ASP A 80 2.67 -9.19 -8.48
N TYR A 81 2.14 -9.22 -7.25
CA TYR A 81 1.40 -10.36 -6.73
C TYR A 81 0.12 -10.64 -7.53
N CYS A 82 -0.48 -9.61 -8.15
CA CYS A 82 -1.69 -9.76 -8.96
C CYS A 82 -1.44 -10.55 -10.25
N LYS A 83 -0.18 -10.63 -10.69
CA LYS A 83 0.24 -11.36 -11.90
C LYS A 83 0.92 -12.69 -11.56
N ASP A 84 1.02 -13.03 -10.28
CA ASP A 84 1.65 -14.26 -9.82
C ASP A 84 0.64 -15.43 -9.81
N TYR A 85 0.27 -15.85 -11.01
CA TYR A 85 -0.65 -16.99 -11.20
C TYR A 85 -0.07 -18.31 -10.67
N LYS A 86 1.26 -18.43 -10.57
CA LYS A 86 1.92 -19.63 -10.05
C LYS A 86 1.67 -19.81 -8.57
N ARG A 87 1.73 -18.72 -7.79
CA ARG A 87 1.47 -18.76 -6.35
C ARG A 87 0.02 -19.07 -6.00
N PHE A 88 -0.91 -18.64 -6.84
CA PHE A 88 -2.35 -18.75 -6.57
C PHE A 88 -3.07 -19.79 -7.43
N ASN A 89 -2.37 -20.81 -7.95
CA ASN A 89 -3.03 -21.89 -8.69
C ASN A 89 -3.91 -21.39 -9.87
N SER A 90 -3.44 -20.36 -10.58
CA SER A 90 -4.16 -19.63 -11.64
C SER A 90 -5.42 -18.86 -11.20
N GLN A 91 -5.62 -18.70 -9.89
CA GLN A 91 -6.69 -17.86 -9.34
C GLN A 91 -6.16 -16.47 -9.04
N MET A 92 -6.78 -15.45 -9.65
CA MET A 92 -6.42 -14.06 -9.37
C MET A 92 -7.09 -13.61 -8.08
N PRO A 93 -6.34 -12.99 -7.14
CA PRO A 93 -6.94 -12.43 -5.93
C PRO A 93 -8.01 -11.38 -6.28
N PRO A 94 -9.18 -11.40 -5.64
CA PRO A 94 -10.34 -10.57 -6.02
C PRO A 94 -10.07 -9.06 -5.89
N GLU A 95 -9.17 -8.66 -5.00
CA GLU A 95 -8.75 -7.27 -4.82
C GLU A 95 -8.02 -6.70 -6.04
N CYS A 96 -7.43 -7.57 -6.88
CA CYS A 96 -6.71 -7.15 -8.09
C CYS A 96 -7.66 -6.73 -9.22
N SER A 97 -8.93 -7.13 -9.15
CA SER A 97 -9.98 -6.71 -10.10
C SER A 97 -10.63 -5.38 -9.73
N LEU A 98 -10.30 -4.83 -8.55
CA LEU A 98 -10.81 -3.53 -8.11
C LEU A 98 -10.08 -2.39 -8.84
N PRO A 99 -10.75 -1.27 -9.09
CA PRO A 99 -10.09 -0.07 -9.61
C PRO A 99 -8.96 0.34 -8.64
N GLN A 100 -7.74 0.40 -9.17
CA GLN A 100 -6.54 0.80 -8.45
C GLN A 100 -6.36 2.33 -8.41
N TYR A 101 -7.38 3.10 -8.81
CA TYR A 101 -7.34 4.57 -8.93
C TYR A 101 -8.73 5.19 -8.69
#